data_AF-A0A832RNF1-F1
#
_entry.id   AF-A0A832RNF1-F1
#
_cell.length_a   1.000
_cell.length_b   1.000
_cell.length_c   1.000
_cell.angle_alpha   90.00
_cell.angle_beta   90.00
_cell.angle_gamma   90.00
#
_symmetry.space_group_name_H-M   'P 1'
#
loop_
_entity.id
_entity.type
_entity.pdbx_description
1 polymer ?
#
loop_
_entity_poly.entity_id
_entity_poly.type
_entity_poly.pdbx_seq_one_letter_code
_entity_poly.pdbx_strand_id
1 'polypeptide(L)' 'GIVKTTTVASAFIKAYDDKLIDLPVYARLMGSESDKAKEMLKPTKTKMYDSVEEAISGAVLGGTKNG' A
#
# COMPACT_ATOMS: atom_id res chain seq x y z
N GLY A 1 9.97 -9.43 17.38
CA GLY A 1 8.65 -10.06 17.22
C GLY A 1 8.23 -9.93 15.76
N ILE A 2 7.66 -10.98 15.18
CA ILE A 2 7.13 -10.95 13.81
C ILE A 2 6.09 -9.83 13.71
N VAL A 3 6.28 -8.90 12.78
CA VAL A 3 5.34 -7.79 12.56
C VAL A 3 4.11 -8.35 11.83
N LYS A 4 2.92 -8.15 12.40
CA LYS A 4 1.66 -8.48 11.73
C LYS A 4 1.35 -7.41 10.71
N THR A 5 1.32 -7.79 9.44
CA THR A 5 1.11 -6.81 8.37
C THR A 5 -0.34 -6.27 8.33
N THR A 6 -1.28 -6.95 8.99
CA THR A 6 -2.66 -6.48 9.22
C THR A 6 -2.72 -5.21 10.07
N THR A 7 -1.83 -5.07 11.06
CA THR A 7 -1.70 -3.83 11.85
C THR A 7 -1.23 -2.67 10.98
N VAL A 8 -0.26 -2.92 10.10
CA VAL A 8 0.25 -1.91 9.15
C VAL A 8 -0.86 -1.50 8.18
N ALA A 9 -1.59 -2.46 7.60
CA ALA A 9 -2.73 -2.18 6.72
C ALA A 9 -3.80 -1.33 7.39
N SER A 10 -4.14 -1.62 8.65
CA SER A 10 -5.11 -0.84 9.43
C SER A 10 -4.67 0.60 9.63
N ALA A 11 -3.38 0.84 9.88
CA ALA A 11 -2.83 2.18 10.00
C ALA A 11 -2.91 2.97 8.68
N PHE A 12 -2.68 2.30 7.54
CA PHE A 12 -2.84 2.93 6.22
C PHE A 12 -4.28 3.32 5.93
N ILE A 13 -5.25 2.44 6.19
CA ILE A 13 -6.68 2.75 6.04
C ILE A 13 -7.04 3.98 6.86
N LYS A 14 -6.63 4.00 8.13
CA LYS A 14 -6.87 5.15 9.01
C LYS A 14 -6.19 6.43 8.50
N ALA A 15 -4.97 6.34 7.95
CA ALA A 15 -4.29 7.50 7.39
C ALA A 15 -5.01 8.07 6.15
N TYR A 16 -5.68 7.23 5.35
CA TYR A 16 -6.56 7.67 4.28
C TYR A 16 -7.85 8.32 4.81
N ASP A 17 -8.49 7.70 5.81
CA ASP A 17 -9.72 8.23 6.44
C ASP A 17 -9.47 9.58 7.12
N ASP A 18 -8.35 9.69 7.85
CA ASP A 18 -7.90 10.91 8.53
C ASP A 18 -7.32 11.95 7.54
N LYS A 19 -7.34 11.66 6.22
CA LYS A 19 -6.80 12.50 5.14
C LYS A 19 -5.34 12.92 5.33
N LEU A 20 -4.57 12.13 6.08
CA LEU A 20 -3.11 12.30 6.20
C LEU A 20 -2.40 11.93 4.89
N ILE A 21 -3.02 11.04 4.11
CA ILE A 21 -2.58 10.62 2.78
C ILE A 21 -3.73 10.80 1.80
N ASP A 22 -3.52 11.56 0.73
CA ASP A 22 -4.51 11.69 -0.36
C ASP A 22 -4.03 11.07 -1.69
N LEU A 23 -2.72 10.86 -1.81
CA LEU A 23 -2.09 10.28 -2.99
C LEU A 23 -2.09 8.74 -2.94
N PRO A 24 -2.10 8.08 -4.11
CA PRO A 24 -2.01 6.63 -4.18
C PRO A 24 -0.64 6.15 -3.68
N VAL A 25 -0.64 5.22 -2.73
CA VAL A 25 0.57 4.61 -2.19
C VAL A 25 0.88 3.35 -2.99
N TYR A 26 2.13 3.20 -3.42
CA TYR A 26 2.63 2.03 -4.16
C TYR A 26 3.46 1.20 -3.18
N ALA A 27 2.99 0.00 -2.82
CA ALA A 27 3.60 -0.77 -1.74
C ALA A 27 3.80 -2.24 -2.11
N ARG A 28 4.91 -2.81 -1.64
CA ARG A 28 5.13 -4.25 -1.53
C ARG A 28 5.04 -4.63 -0.06
N LEU A 29 4.16 -5.57 0.26
CA LEU A 29 3.89 -5.97 1.64
C LEU A 29 4.20 -7.45 1.81
N MET A 30 5.17 -7.73 2.68
CA MET A 30 5.64 -9.07 3.02
C MET A 30 5.65 -9.24 4.55
N GLY A 31 5.22 -10.40 5.04
CA GLY A 31 5.19 -10.69 6.47
C GLY A 31 4.02 -11.60 6.85
N SER A 32 3.79 -11.74 8.15
CA SER A 32 2.70 -12.57 8.65
C SER A 32 1.34 -11.91 8.43
N GLU A 33 0.42 -12.67 7.86
CA GLU A 33 -0.90 -12.21 7.42
C GLU A 33 -0.86 -11.21 6.26
N SER A 34 0.13 -11.34 5.36
CA SER A 34 0.26 -10.48 4.18
C SER A 34 -0.96 -10.55 3.26
N ASP A 35 -1.56 -11.73 3.09
CA ASP A 35 -2.70 -11.91 2.18
C ASP A 35 -3.93 -11.16 2.70
N LYS A 36 -4.25 -11.31 3.99
CA LYS A 36 -5.32 -10.54 4.65
C LYS A 36 -5.06 -9.04 4.57
N ALA A 37 -3.82 -8.61 4.82
CA ALA A 37 -3.45 -7.20 4.75
C ALA A 37 -3.61 -6.63 3.32
N LYS A 38 -3.26 -7.41 2.28
CA LYS A 38 -3.51 -7.06 0.87
C LYS A 38 -5.01 -6.89 0.63
N GLU A 39 -5.85 -7.78 1.14
CA GLU A 39 -7.31 -7.67 1.01
C GLU A 39 -7.89 -6.45 1.72
N MET A 40 -7.41 -6.13 2.92
CA MET A 40 -7.81 -4.93 3.66
C MET A 40 -7.46 -3.64 2.92
N LEU A 41 -6.38 -3.63 2.13
CA LEU A 41 -5.92 -2.47 1.39
C LEU A 41 -6.54 -2.32 0.00
N LYS A 42 -7.17 -3.37 -0.57
CA LYS A 42 -7.89 -3.32 -1.86
C LYS A 42 -8.90 -2.15 -1.99
N PRO A 43 -9.72 -1.81 -0.99
CA PRO A 43 -10.66 -0.69 -1.08
C PRO A 43 -10.01 0.70 -0.99
N THR A 44 -8.72 0.78 -0.64
CA THR A 44 -8.00 2.05 -0.51
C THR A 44 -7.36 2.48 -1.83
N LYS A 45 -6.76 3.68 -1.87
CA LYS A 45 -5.93 4.13 -3.01
C LYS A 45 -4.55 3.45 -3.06
N THR A 46 -4.32 2.41 -2.25
CA THR A 46 -3.06 1.67 -2.20
C THR A 46 -2.98 0.66 -3.34
N LYS A 47 -1.89 0.71 -4.11
CA LYS A 47 -1.56 -0.29 -5.12
C LYS A 47 -0.54 -1.27 -4.57
N MET A 48 -0.96 -2.52 -4.48
CA MET A 48 -0.13 -3.61 -3.96
C MET A 48 0.61 -4.29 -5.11
N TYR A 49 1.89 -4.57 -4.89
CA TYR A 49 2.76 -5.25 -5.85
C TYR A 49 3.46 -6.43 -5.20
N ASP A 50 3.89 -7.39 -6.02
CA ASP A 50 4.58 -8.59 -5.54
C ASP A 50 6.10 -8.40 -5.50
N SER A 51 6.64 -7.54 -6.37
CA SER A 51 8.05 -7.11 -6.39
C SER A 51 8.23 -5.63 -6.04
N VAL A 52 9.45 -5.26 -5.61
CA VAL A 52 9.81 -3.86 -5.34
C VAL A 52 9.95 -3.09 -6.65
N GLU A 53 10.54 -3.73 -7.66
CA GLU A 53 10.72 -3.19 -9.00
C GLU A 53 9.38 -2.83 -9.65
N GLU A 54 8.36 -3.67 -9.51
CA GLU A 54 7.01 -3.38 -9.97
C GLU A 54 6.39 -2.20 -9.23
N ALA A 55 6.59 -2.11 -7.91
CA ALA A 55 6.12 -0.98 -7.12
C ALA A 55 6.77 0.34 -7.54
N ILE A 56 8.08 0.33 -7.79
CA ILE A 56 8.84 1.50 -8.27
C ILE A 56 8.36 1.90 -9.67
N SER A 57 8.26 0.95 -10.59
CA SER A 57 7.78 1.20 -11.95
C SER A 57 6.36 1.79 -11.95
N GLY A 58 5.46 1.20 -11.15
CA GLY A 58 4.11 1.71 -10.94
C GLY A 58 4.08 3.13 -10.37
N ALA A 59 4.92 3.43 -9.39
CA ALA A 59 5.03 4.75 -8.79
C ALA A 59 5.54 5.80 -9.78
N VAL A 60 6.58 5.46 -10.55
CA VAL A 60 7.13 6.33 -11.61
C VAL A 60 6.06 6.60 -12.66
N LEU A 61 5.49 5.56 -13.28
CA LEU A 61 4.45 5.70 -14.31
C LEU A 61 3.19 6.42 -13.81
N GLY A 62 2.82 6.22 -12.55
CA GLY A 62 1.71 6.91 -11.89
C GLY A 62 2.00 8.37 -11.59
N GLY A 63 3.25 8.70 -11.26
CA GLY A 63 3.71 10.07 -11.01
C GLY A 63 3.83 10.91 -12.28
N THR A 64 4.29 10.31 -13.39
CA THR A 64 4.52 11.03 -14.67
C THR A 64 3.23 11.48 -15.35
N LYS A 65 2.06 10.91 -15.01
CA LYS A 65 0.77 11.36 -15.55
C LYS A 65 0.31 12.73 -15.02
N ASN A 66 1.01 13.29 -14.02
CA ASN A 66 0.73 14.62 -13.45
C ASN A 66 1.80 15.67 -13.83
N GLY A 67 2.59 15.42 -14.88
CA GLY A 67 3.54 16.37 -15.45
C GLY A 67 2.95 17.18 -16.59
#